data_AF-S8F2F2-F1
#
_entry.id   AF-S8F2F2-F1
#
_cell.length_a   1.000
_cell.length_b   1.000
_cell.length_c   1.000
_cell.angle_alpha   90.00
_cell.angle_beta   90.00
_cell.angle_gamma   90.00
#
_symmetry.space_group_name_H-M   'P 1'
#
loop_
_entity.id
_entity.type
_entity.pdbx_description
1 polymer ?
#
loop_
_entity_poly.entity_id
_entity_poly.type
_entity_poly.pdbx_seq_one_letter_code
_entity_poly.pdbx_strand_id
1 'polypeptide(L)'
;NVLLFTYTLHLFTRSDLKTIWIPVTVLGIVSAQCGNLRDIFLTSAWVWLHLLQFCVSNQSLPGGATEDTVNKPWRPVPSGRITLRAARRLRWLLALLCVAVSSTLHATAPSLALTLIFWGNNELGFDSHWALRNVFNGMGYGGFNLGATYVASGSFSVLSPAAIPHVLASLVIITTIQAQDFQDATGDAARGRRTLPLVYP
;
A
#
# COMPACT_ATOMS: atom_id res chain seq x y z
N ASN A 1 -26.33 -2.81 -4.70
CA ASN A 1 -25.86 -3.60 -5.86
C ASN A 1 -24.41 -4.01 -5.61
N VAL A 2 -24.13 -5.31 -5.45
CA VAL A 2 -22.80 -5.85 -5.11
C VAL A 2 -21.74 -5.48 -6.16
N LEU A 3 -22.10 -5.47 -7.44
CA LEU A 3 -21.21 -5.11 -8.55
C LEU A 3 -20.72 -3.65 -8.44
N LEU A 4 -21.59 -2.75 -7.99
CA LEU A 4 -21.21 -1.35 -7.76
C LEU A 4 -20.16 -1.24 -6.65
N PHE A 5 -20.34 -2.01 -5.58
CA PHE A 5 -19.44 -2.01 -4.44
C PHE A 5 -18.06 -2.60 -4.80
N THR A 6 -18.03 -3.76 -5.46
CA THR A 6 -16.77 -4.38 -5.91
C THR A 6 -16.03 -3.49 -6.90
N TYR A 7 -16.74 -2.84 -7.82
CA TYR A 7 -16.12 -1.88 -8.72
C TYR A 7 -15.56 -0.65 -7.98
N THR A 8 -16.23 -0.17 -6.93
CA THR A 8 -15.68 0.88 -6.05
C THR A 8 -14.39 0.43 -5.35
N LEU A 9 -14.31 -0.81 -4.86
CA LEU A 9 -13.07 -1.34 -4.26
C LEU A 9 -11.95 -1.47 -5.29
N HIS A 10 -12.26 -1.91 -6.51
CA HIS A 10 -11.30 -1.93 -7.61
C HIS A 10 -10.76 -0.52 -7.92
N LEU A 11 -11.63 0.49 -7.96
CA LEU A 11 -11.22 1.88 -8.17
C LEU A 11 -10.36 2.44 -7.03
N PHE A 12 -10.39 1.91 -5.80
CA PHE A 12 -9.39 2.32 -4.81
C PHE A 12 -7.97 1.92 -5.23
N THR A 13 -7.83 0.72 -5.82
CA THR A 13 -6.53 0.05 -6.02
C THR A 13 -6.01 0.09 -7.46
N ARG A 14 -6.83 0.54 -8.42
CA ARG A 14 -6.56 0.48 -9.88
C ARG A 14 -5.17 0.98 -10.29
N SER A 15 -4.73 2.13 -9.79
CA SER A 15 -3.41 2.69 -10.11
C SER A 15 -2.26 1.80 -9.66
N ASP A 16 -2.49 1.08 -8.58
CA ASP A 16 -1.46 0.38 -7.82
C ASP A 16 -1.42 -1.13 -8.10
N LEU A 17 -2.26 -1.60 -9.02
CA LEU A 17 -2.24 -2.98 -9.47
C LEU A 17 -0.91 -3.35 -10.14
N LYS A 18 -0.38 -2.44 -10.97
CA LYS A 18 0.88 -2.65 -11.69
C LYS A 18 2.11 -2.33 -10.85
N THR A 19 2.00 -1.41 -9.90
CA THR A 19 3.13 -0.94 -9.09
C THR A 19 3.33 -1.76 -7.83
N ILE A 20 2.25 -2.29 -7.24
CA ILE A 20 2.30 -3.05 -5.98
C ILE A 20 1.73 -4.46 -6.17
N TRP A 21 0.46 -4.60 -6.54
CA TRP A 21 -0.22 -5.89 -6.44
C TRP A 21 0.47 -7.01 -7.23
N ILE A 22 0.73 -6.80 -8.52
CA ILE A 22 1.40 -7.78 -9.38
C ILE A 22 2.85 -8.04 -8.92
N PRO A 23 3.75 -7.03 -8.84
CA PRO A 23 5.15 -7.29 -8.54
C PRO A 23 5.38 -7.89 -7.14
N VAL A 24 4.65 -7.43 -6.12
CA VAL A 24 4.76 -7.97 -4.75
C VAL A 24 4.29 -9.42 -4.70
N THR A 25 3.16 -9.74 -5.37
CA THR A 25 2.64 -11.11 -5.43
C THR A 25 3.65 -12.04 -6.10
N VAL A 26 4.19 -11.62 -7.25
CA VAL A 26 5.20 -12.39 -7.99
C VAL A 26 6.44 -12.60 -7.14
N LEU A 27 6.98 -11.54 -6.52
CA LEU A 27 8.18 -11.65 -5.68
C LEU A 27 7.94 -12.58 -4.49
N GLY A 28 6.80 -12.47 -3.81
CA GLY A 28 6.47 -13.33 -2.67
C GLY A 28 6.40 -14.80 -3.04
N ILE A 29 5.73 -15.14 -4.15
CA ILE A 29 5.60 -16.52 -4.64
C ILE A 29 6.95 -17.08 -5.08
N VAL A 30 7.74 -16.30 -5.81
CA VAL A 30 9.07 -16.71 -6.30
C VAL A 30 10.03 -16.91 -5.13
N SER A 31 10.07 -15.97 -4.17
CA SER A 31 10.92 -16.07 -2.97
C SER A 31 10.55 -17.27 -2.10
N ALA A 32 9.26 -17.60 -2.01
CA ALA A 32 8.77 -18.77 -1.27
C ALA A 32 8.89 -20.09 -2.05
N GLN A 33 9.33 -20.05 -3.33
CA GLN A 33 9.29 -21.20 -4.24
C GLN A 33 7.92 -21.89 -4.27
N CYS A 34 6.86 -21.08 -4.16
CA CYS A 34 5.50 -21.57 -4.00
C CYS A 34 4.94 -22.06 -5.35
N GLY A 35 4.60 -23.35 -5.43
CA GLY A 35 4.10 -23.98 -6.65
C GLY A 35 2.60 -24.31 -6.64
N ASN A 36 1.91 -24.15 -5.51
CA ASN A 36 0.50 -24.57 -5.39
C ASN A 36 -0.48 -23.40 -5.60
N LEU A 37 -1.59 -23.67 -6.28
CA LEU A 37 -2.56 -22.64 -6.67
C LEU A 37 -3.26 -21.98 -5.46
N ARG A 38 -3.43 -22.73 -4.37
CA ARG A 38 -4.08 -22.22 -3.15
C ARG A 38 -3.26 -21.09 -2.55
N ASP A 39 -1.97 -21.30 -2.34
CA ASP A 39 -1.11 -20.33 -1.67
C ASP A 39 -0.79 -19.16 -2.60
N ILE A 40 -0.70 -19.38 -3.92
CA ILE A 40 -0.65 -18.29 -4.92
C ILE A 40 -1.90 -17.40 -4.80
N PHE A 41 -3.10 -18.00 -4.72
CA PHE A 41 -4.33 -17.25 -4.55
C PHE A 41 -4.38 -16.51 -3.21
N LEU A 42 -4.02 -17.17 -2.10
CA LEU A 42 -4.02 -16.55 -0.77
C LEU A 42 -3.03 -15.40 -0.68
N THR A 43 -1.83 -15.55 -1.22
CA THR A 43 -0.82 -14.48 -1.30
C THR A 43 -1.33 -13.31 -2.12
N SER A 44 -1.88 -13.56 -3.31
CA SER A 44 -2.46 -12.52 -4.16
C SER A 44 -3.60 -11.77 -3.47
N ALA A 45 -4.50 -12.49 -2.80
CA ALA A 45 -5.61 -11.93 -2.05
C ALA A 45 -5.13 -11.11 -0.83
N TRP A 46 -4.13 -11.60 -0.11
CA TRP A 46 -3.53 -10.92 1.04
C TRP A 46 -2.88 -9.59 0.64
N VAL A 47 -2.11 -9.59 -0.46
CA VAL A 47 -1.49 -8.38 -1.02
C VAL A 47 -2.56 -7.38 -1.44
N TRP A 48 -3.59 -7.84 -2.17
CA TRP A 48 -4.68 -6.96 -2.60
C TRP A 48 -5.44 -6.36 -1.41
N LEU A 49 -5.70 -7.13 -0.36
CA LEU A 49 -6.41 -6.68 0.83
C LEU A 49 -5.63 -5.57 1.57
N HIS A 50 -4.31 -5.73 1.74
CA HIS A 50 -3.46 -4.70 2.35
C HIS A 50 -3.28 -3.48 1.43
N LEU A 51 -3.25 -3.69 0.11
CA LEU A 51 -3.26 -2.60 -0.85
C LEU A 51 -4.56 -1.79 -0.76
N LEU A 52 -5.70 -2.47 -0.61
CA LEU A 52 -6.98 -1.82 -0.40
C LEU A 52 -6.98 -1.01 0.91
N GLN A 53 -6.45 -1.56 2.02
CA GLN A 53 -6.27 -0.82 3.27
C GLN A 53 -5.44 0.46 3.05
N PHE A 54 -4.31 0.36 2.35
CA PHE A 54 -3.46 1.51 2.03
C PHE A 54 -4.20 2.58 1.22
N CYS A 55 -4.81 2.20 0.09
CA CYS A 55 -5.48 3.12 -0.81
C CYS A 55 -6.69 3.82 -0.15
N VAL A 56 -7.49 3.07 0.62
CA VAL A 56 -8.61 3.64 1.39
C VAL A 56 -8.07 4.56 2.49
N SER A 57 -6.98 4.17 3.17
CA SER A 57 -6.37 5.01 4.21
C SER A 57 -5.96 6.37 3.66
N ASN A 58 -5.25 6.39 2.53
CA ASN A 58 -4.78 7.63 1.89
C ASN A 58 -5.94 8.52 1.42
N GLN A 59 -7.04 7.95 0.93
CA GLN A 59 -8.22 8.70 0.45
C GLN A 59 -9.19 9.13 1.56
N SER A 60 -9.08 8.55 2.75
CA SER A 60 -10.04 8.78 3.84
C SER A 60 -9.83 10.09 4.62
N LEU A 61 -8.73 10.80 4.35
CA LEU A 61 -8.42 12.10 4.95
C LEU A 61 -8.67 13.24 3.96
N PRO A 62 -9.07 14.45 4.43
CA PRO A 62 -9.37 15.58 3.54
C PRO A 62 -8.22 15.92 2.58
N GLY A 63 -6.98 15.95 3.08
CA GLY A 63 -5.81 16.26 2.25
C GLY A 63 -5.60 15.26 1.11
N GLY A 64 -5.81 13.97 1.35
CA GLY A 64 -5.68 12.95 0.30
C GLY A 64 -6.83 12.96 -0.69
N ALA A 65 -8.04 13.28 -0.25
CA ALA A 65 -9.15 13.50 -1.16
C ALA A 65 -8.89 14.71 -2.08
N THR A 66 -8.39 15.83 -1.55
CA THR A 66 -8.05 17.02 -2.32
C THR A 66 -6.93 16.74 -3.32
N GLU A 67 -5.85 16.08 -2.91
CA GLU A 67 -4.77 15.63 -3.80
C GLU A 67 -5.31 14.79 -4.96
N ASP A 68 -6.16 13.81 -4.66
CA ASP A 68 -6.71 12.93 -5.69
C ASP A 68 -7.74 13.62 -6.59
N THR A 69 -8.39 14.72 -6.18
CA THR A 69 -9.22 15.51 -7.12
C THR A 69 -8.41 16.09 -8.27
N VAL A 70 -7.11 16.35 -8.05
CA VAL A 70 -6.19 16.86 -9.08
C VAL A 70 -5.58 15.70 -9.85
N ASN A 71 -4.90 14.78 -9.15
CA ASN A 71 -4.07 13.77 -9.80
C ASN A 71 -4.89 12.57 -10.32
N LYS A 72 -5.98 12.21 -9.62
CA LYS A 72 -6.71 10.94 -9.80
C LYS A 72 -8.22 11.10 -9.60
N PRO A 73 -8.91 12.00 -10.35
CA PRO A 73 -10.32 12.38 -10.09
C PRO A 73 -11.32 11.22 -10.24
N TRP A 74 -10.92 10.14 -10.92
CA TRP A 74 -11.69 8.92 -11.08
C TRP A 74 -11.75 8.05 -9.79
N ARG A 75 -10.95 8.36 -8.77
CA ARG A 75 -10.91 7.59 -7.51
C ARG A 75 -12.21 7.72 -6.71
N PRO A 76 -12.56 6.73 -5.89
CA PRO A 76 -13.87 6.64 -5.25
C PRO A 76 -14.32 7.85 -4.44
N VAL A 77 -13.42 8.46 -3.66
CA VAL A 77 -13.77 9.62 -2.82
C VAL A 77 -13.92 10.89 -3.68
N PRO A 78 -12.93 11.28 -4.53
CA PRO A 78 -13.08 12.41 -5.46
C PRO A 78 -14.29 12.30 -6.40
N SER A 79 -14.57 11.11 -6.93
CA SER A 79 -15.65 10.89 -7.88
C SER A 79 -17.04 10.80 -7.23
N GLY A 80 -17.13 10.98 -5.91
CA GLY A 80 -18.40 10.90 -5.16
C GLY A 80 -19.02 9.51 -5.04
N ARG A 81 -18.28 8.43 -5.35
CA ARG A 81 -18.77 7.04 -5.24
C ARG A 81 -18.93 6.58 -3.80
N ILE A 82 -18.15 7.16 -2.89
CA ILE A 82 -18.21 6.90 -1.46
C ILE A 82 -17.93 8.21 -0.72
N THR A 83 -18.70 8.47 0.35
CA THR A 83 -18.47 9.68 1.16
C THR A 83 -17.19 9.54 1.98
N LEU A 84 -16.54 10.67 2.30
CA LEU A 84 -15.35 10.68 3.15
C LEU A 84 -15.59 9.99 4.50
N ARG A 85 -16.77 10.18 5.10
CA ARG A 85 -17.16 9.52 6.36
C ARG A 85 -17.24 8.00 6.21
N ALA A 86 -17.82 7.50 5.11
CA ALA A 86 -17.88 6.08 4.83
C ALA A 86 -16.49 5.49 4.54
N ALA A 87 -15.64 6.19 3.79
CA ALA A 87 -14.25 5.80 3.55
C ALA A 87 -13.43 5.68 4.85
N ARG A 88 -13.62 6.60 5.80
CA ARG A 88 -12.99 6.51 7.14
C ARG A 88 -13.45 5.30 7.95
N ARG A 89 -14.73 4.95 7.91
CA ARG A 89 -15.23 3.72 8.54
C ARG A 89 -14.60 2.49 7.89
N LEU A 90 -14.58 2.46 6.55
CA LEU A 90 -13.98 1.37 5.78
C LEU A 90 -12.48 1.20 6.10
N ARG A 91 -11.73 2.31 6.25
CA ARG A 91 -10.32 2.28 6.67
C ARG A 91 -10.10 1.47 7.94
N TRP A 92 -10.82 1.78 9.01
CA TRP A 92 -10.62 1.11 10.30
C TRP A 92 -11.10 -0.35 10.28
N LEU A 93 -12.20 -0.63 9.57
CA LEU A 93 -12.64 -2.00 9.34
C LEU A 93 -11.58 -2.81 8.57
N LEU A 94 -10.97 -2.23 7.54
CA LEU A 94 -9.90 -2.87 6.77
C LEU A 94 -8.65 -3.10 7.62
N ALA A 95 -8.26 -2.15 8.49
CA ALA A 95 -7.13 -2.34 9.39
C ALA A 95 -7.33 -3.56 10.31
N LEU A 96 -8.52 -3.69 10.92
CA LEU A 96 -8.86 -4.85 11.75
C LEU A 96 -8.92 -6.13 10.93
N LEU A 97 -9.56 -6.09 9.75
CA LEU A 97 -9.69 -7.24 8.86
C LEU A 97 -8.33 -7.74 8.36
N CYS A 98 -7.41 -6.84 8.00
CA CYS A 98 -6.07 -7.19 7.54
C CYS A 98 -5.31 -7.95 8.61
N VAL A 99 -5.32 -7.47 9.86
CA VAL A 99 -4.65 -8.16 10.98
C VAL A 99 -5.32 -9.51 11.28
N ALA A 100 -6.66 -9.56 11.28
CA ALA A 100 -7.42 -10.79 11.54
C ALA A 100 -7.19 -11.86 10.46
N VAL A 101 -7.15 -11.49 9.19
CA VAL A 101 -6.82 -12.41 8.09
C VAL A 101 -5.34 -12.84 8.17
N SER A 102 -4.45 -11.94 8.57
CA SER A 102 -3.03 -12.26 8.65
C SER A 102 -2.69 -13.20 9.80
N SER A 103 -3.48 -13.23 10.88
CA SER A 103 -3.29 -14.17 11.98
C SER A 103 -3.58 -15.62 11.61
N THR A 104 -4.44 -15.85 10.60
CA THR A 104 -4.71 -17.20 10.07
C THR A 104 -3.71 -17.63 8.98
N LEU A 105 -2.89 -16.69 8.47
CA LEU A 105 -1.94 -16.90 7.38
C LEU A 105 -0.47 -16.71 7.81
N HIS A 106 -0.18 -16.75 9.11
CA HIS A 106 1.18 -16.60 9.66
C HIS A 106 1.90 -15.29 9.28
N ALA A 107 1.14 -14.26 8.90
CA ALA A 107 1.65 -12.97 8.41
C ALA A 107 1.29 -11.79 9.34
N THR A 108 0.98 -12.06 10.62
CA THR A 108 0.54 -11.03 11.59
C THR A 108 1.56 -9.91 11.75
N ALA A 109 2.84 -10.23 11.89
CA ALA A 109 3.90 -9.24 12.09
C ALA A 109 4.01 -8.25 10.91
N PRO A 110 4.14 -8.68 9.64
CA PRO A 110 4.15 -7.74 8.51
C PRO A 110 2.82 -6.98 8.37
N SER A 111 1.67 -7.58 8.69
CA SER A 111 0.37 -6.89 8.66
C SER A 111 0.26 -5.76 9.69
N LEU A 112 0.72 -6.00 10.93
CA LEU A 112 0.79 -4.97 11.97
C LEU A 112 1.77 -3.86 11.56
N ALA A 113 2.95 -4.22 11.04
CA ALA A 113 3.92 -3.26 10.56
C ALA A 113 3.34 -2.37 9.44
N LEU A 114 2.67 -2.96 8.45
CA LEU A 114 1.98 -2.21 7.38
C LEU A 114 0.90 -1.30 7.94
N THR A 115 0.08 -1.79 8.87
CA THR A 115 -0.97 -0.98 9.50
C THR A 115 -0.39 0.23 10.25
N LEU A 116 0.71 0.04 10.98
CA LEU A 116 1.41 1.13 11.67
C LEU A 116 2.07 2.10 10.68
N ILE A 117 2.64 1.61 9.58
CA ILE A 117 3.21 2.44 8.51
C ILE A 117 2.11 3.29 7.86
N PHE A 118 0.95 2.72 7.55
CA PHE A 118 -0.17 3.46 6.95
C PHE A 118 -0.74 4.48 7.92
N TRP A 119 -0.80 4.13 9.21
CA TRP A 119 -1.18 5.05 10.27
C TRP A 119 -0.19 6.20 10.41
N GLY A 120 1.12 5.93 10.48
CA GLY A 120 2.15 6.96 10.60
C GLY A 120 2.19 7.90 9.39
N ASN A 121 2.09 7.36 8.17
CA ASN A 121 2.00 8.18 6.96
C ASN A 121 0.81 9.16 7.01
N ASN A 122 -0.37 8.67 7.42
CA ASN A 122 -1.60 9.45 7.33
C ASN A 122 -1.86 10.35 8.55
N GLU A 123 -1.60 9.87 9.76
CA GLU A 123 -1.89 10.61 11.00
C GLU A 123 -0.71 11.45 11.50
N LEU A 124 0.53 11.03 11.22
CA LEU A 124 1.74 11.76 11.63
C LEU A 124 2.37 12.58 10.49
N GLY A 125 1.80 12.52 9.29
CA GLY A 125 2.27 13.29 8.14
C GLY A 125 3.64 12.86 7.63
N PHE A 126 4.04 11.62 7.86
CA PHE A 126 5.35 11.12 7.39
C PHE A 126 5.49 11.08 5.86
N ASP A 127 4.37 11.20 5.14
CA ASP A 127 4.31 11.33 3.69
C ASP A 127 4.56 12.75 3.17
N SER A 128 4.71 13.74 4.08
CA SER A 128 4.66 15.17 3.73
C SER A 128 6.03 15.77 3.44
N HIS A 129 7.12 15.15 3.88
CA HIS A 129 8.49 15.54 3.55
C HIS A 129 9.15 14.50 2.65
N TRP A 130 9.79 14.92 1.56
CA TRP A 130 10.36 14.03 0.54
C TRP A 130 11.21 12.88 1.11
N ALA A 131 12.14 13.18 2.01
CA ALA A 131 13.05 12.15 2.56
C ALA A 131 12.31 11.10 3.39
N LEU A 132 11.35 11.53 4.23
CA LEU A 132 10.62 10.65 5.12
C LEU A 132 9.61 9.80 4.34
N ARG A 133 8.95 10.41 3.36
CA ARG A 133 8.08 9.75 2.39
C ARG A 133 8.81 8.62 1.68
N ASN A 134 10.04 8.85 1.22
CA ASN A 134 10.85 7.83 0.55
C ASN A 134 11.12 6.62 1.47
N VAL A 135 11.57 6.88 2.70
CA VAL A 135 11.85 5.83 3.70
C VAL A 135 10.58 5.04 4.01
N PHE A 136 9.45 5.71 4.28
CA PHE A 136 8.20 5.05 4.62
C PHE A 136 7.59 4.28 3.46
N ASN A 137 7.72 4.76 2.22
CA ASN A 137 7.35 4.00 1.03
C ASN A 137 8.21 2.74 0.91
N GLY A 138 9.53 2.86 1.06
CA GLY A 138 10.43 1.70 1.09
C GLY A 138 10.07 0.66 2.14
N MET A 139 9.83 1.11 3.38
CA MET A 139 9.36 0.24 4.47
C MET A 139 8.01 -0.41 4.15
N GLY A 140 7.09 0.32 3.52
CA GLY A 140 5.82 -0.19 3.04
C GLY A 140 6.01 -1.32 2.04
N TYR A 141 6.79 -1.10 0.98
CA TYR A 141 7.11 -2.14 -0.01
C TYR A 141 7.82 -3.34 0.63
N GLY A 142 8.75 -3.11 1.57
CA GLY A 142 9.38 -4.18 2.34
C GLY A 142 8.39 -5.01 3.14
N GLY A 143 7.46 -4.36 3.84
CA GLY A 143 6.38 -5.03 4.59
C GLY A 143 5.45 -5.84 3.69
N PHE A 144 5.10 -5.30 2.52
CA PHE A 144 4.32 -5.99 1.49
C PHE A 144 5.05 -7.25 0.99
N ASN A 145 6.33 -7.11 0.63
CA ASN A 145 7.15 -8.19 0.11
C ASN A 145 7.36 -9.30 1.14
N LEU A 146 7.68 -8.94 2.38
CA LEU A 146 7.82 -9.90 3.48
C LEU A 146 6.49 -10.61 3.74
N GLY A 147 5.39 -9.86 3.90
CA GLY A 147 4.07 -10.43 4.14
C GLY A 147 3.62 -11.40 3.05
N ALA A 148 3.81 -11.04 1.78
CA ALA A 148 3.53 -11.93 0.65
C ALA A 148 4.34 -13.24 0.73
N THR A 149 5.61 -13.15 1.13
CA THR A 149 6.49 -14.32 1.28
C THR A 149 6.10 -15.19 2.47
N TYR A 150 5.70 -14.57 3.60
CA TYR A 150 5.15 -15.28 4.77
C TYR A 150 3.91 -16.09 4.39
N VAL A 151 2.96 -15.48 3.68
CA VAL A 151 1.73 -16.17 3.23
C VAL A 151 2.07 -17.29 2.24
N ALA A 152 3.00 -17.06 1.31
CA ALA A 152 3.35 -18.02 0.28
C ALA A 152 4.15 -19.23 0.79
N SER A 153 4.97 -19.05 1.83
CA SER A 153 5.84 -20.10 2.39
C SER A 153 5.26 -20.79 3.62
N GLY A 154 4.36 -20.15 4.36
CA GLY A 154 3.87 -20.61 5.67
C GLY A 154 4.88 -20.48 6.80
N SER A 155 6.19 -20.47 6.50
CA SER A 155 7.28 -20.27 7.46
C SER A 155 8.46 -19.53 6.81
N PHE A 156 8.48 -18.20 6.97
CA PHE A 156 9.60 -17.37 6.54
C PHE A 156 10.39 -16.82 7.74
N SER A 157 11.71 -16.79 7.62
CA SER A 157 12.56 -16.12 8.61
C SER A 157 13.21 -14.89 7.98
N VAL A 158 12.96 -13.72 8.58
CA VAL A 158 13.58 -12.45 8.15
C VAL A 158 15.10 -12.44 8.33
N LEU A 159 15.64 -13.35 9.13
CA LEU A 159 17.07 -13.52 9.37
C LEU A 159 17.72 -14.46 8.35
N SER A 160 16.94 -15.08 7.48
CA SER A 160 17.49 -15.93 6.42
C SER A 160 18.11 -15.11 5.29
N PRO A 161 19.09 -15.64 4.55
CA PRO A 161 19.58 -15.01 3.32
C PRO A 161 18.48 -14.75 2.27
N ALA A 162 17.37 -15.50 2.33
CA ALA A 162 16.20 -15.28 1.49
C ALA A 162 15.50 -13.93 1.77
N ALA A 163 15.85 -13.23 2.86
CA ALA A 163 15.39 -11.87 3.13
C ALA A 163 16.13 -10.79 2.33
N ILE A 164 17.34 -11.08 1.83
CA ILE A 164 18.19 -10.12 1.10
C ILE A 164 17.46 -9.49 -0.09
N PRO A 165 16.76 -10.25 -0.98
CA PRO A 165 16.01 -9.66 -2.09
C PRO A 165 14.94 -8.65 -1.65
N HIS A 166 14.31 -8.87 -0.50
CA HIS A 166 13.29 -7.96 0.03
C HIS A 166 13.89 -6.66 0.56
N VAL A 167 15.06 -6.75 1.21
CA VAL A 167 15.83 -5.57 1.63
C VAL A 167 16.29 -4.77 0.42
N LEU A 168 16.87 -5.42 -0.59
CA LEU A 168 17.30 -4.77 -1.83
C LEU A 168 16.13 -4.11 -2.56
N ALA A 169 14.99 -4.80 -2.69
CA ALA A 169 13.79 -4.22 -3.29
C ALA A 169 13.32 -2.96 -2.51
N SER A 170 13.38 -3.00 -1.18
CA SER A 170 13.03 -1.84 -0.34
C SER A 170 14.00 -0.68 -0.57
N LEU A 171 15.31 -0.93 -0.62
CA LEU A 171 16.33 0.09 -0.89
C LEU A 171 16.19 0.72 -2.27
N VAL A 172 15.88 -0.09 -3.29
CA VAL A 172 15.57 0.41 -4.63
C VAL A 172 14.39 1.37 -4.54
N ILE A 173 13.29 0.99 -3.90
CA ILE A 173 12.14 1.89 -3.74
C ILE A 173 12.53 3.18 -3.00
N ILE A 174 13.27 3.12 -1.88
CA ILE A 174 13.70 4.33 -1.14
C ILE A 174 14.47 5.30 -2.05
N THR A 175 15.27 4.77 -2.96
CA THR A 175 16.15 5.56 -3.83
C THR A 175 15.53 5.93 -5.18
N THR A 176 14.35 5.40 -5.53
CA THR A 176 13.70 5.67 -6.83
C THR A 176 12.28 6.25 -6.72
N ILE A 177 11.60 6.10 -5.58
CA ILE A 177 10.17 6.45 -5.45
C ILE A 177 9.91 7.94 -5.69
N GLN A 178 10.89 8.81 -5.44
CA GLN A 178 10.78 10.24 -5.71
C GLN A 178 10.53 10.59 -7.18
N ALA A 179 10.80 9.67 -8.12
CA ALA A 179 10.43 9.87 -9.52
C ALA A 179 8.91 10.09 -9.67
N GLN A 180 8.09 9.48 -8.81
CA GLN A 180 6.64 9.66 -8.81
C GLN A 180 6.20 11.06 -8.37
N ASP A 181 6.98 11.71 -7.49
CA ASP A 181 6.65 13.05 -6.99
C ASP A 181 6.62 14.08 -8.13
N PHE A 182 7.38 13.89 -9.22
CA PHE A 182 7.32 14.76 -10.40
C PHE A 182 5.96 14.70 -11.10
N GLN A 183 5.35 13.52 -11.18
CA GLN A 183 4.02 13.35 -11.75
C GLN A 183 2.95 13.92 -10.80
N ASP A 184 3.15 13.76 -9.49
CA ASP A 184 2.17 14.14 -8.47
C ASP A 184 2.34 15.58 -7.96
N ALA A 185 3.31 16.35 -8.48
CA ALA A 185 3.71 17.67 -7.99
C ALA A 185 2.55 18.67 -7.82
N THR A 186 1.60 18.71 -8.76
CA THR A 186 0.44 19.61 -8.67
C THR A 186 -0.50 19.23 -7.52
N GLY A 187 -0.79 17.94 -7.35
CA GLY A 187 -1.59 17.44 -6.22
C GLY A 187 -0.86 17.57 -4.88
N ASP A 188 0.46 17.36 -4.86
CA ASP A 188 1.30 17.55 -3.68
C ASP A 188 1.30 19.02 -3.22
N ALA A 189 1.37 19.96 -4.17
CA ALA A 189 1.28 21.40 -3.89
C ALA A 189 -0.10 21.76 -3.32
N ALA A 190 -1.19 21.22 -3.90
CA ALA A 190 -2.55 21.43 -3.41
C ALA A 190 -2.76 20.89 -1.98
N ARG A 191 -2.03 19.84 -1.61
CA ARG A 191 -2.03 19.25 -0.26
C ARG A 191 -1.05 19.94 0.71
N GLY A 192 -0.18 20.84 0.23
CA GLY A 192 0.83 21.50 1.04
C GLY A 192 2.02 20.61 1.41
N ARG A 193 2.32 19.58 0.60
CA ARG A 193 3.50 18.72 0.81
C ARG A 193 4.80 19.41 0.36
N ARG A 194 5.92 18.92 0.90
CA ARG A 194 7.29 19.34 0.54
C ARG A 194 8.02 18.19 -0.17
N THR A 195 7.56 17.84 -1.37
CA THR A 195 8.19 16.83 -2.22
C THR A 195 9.34 17.40 -3.04
N LEU A 196 10.22 16.54 -3.57
CA LEU A 196 11.45 16.97 -4.27
C LEU A 196 11.22 18.04 -5.35
N PRO A 197 10.27 17.90 -6.30
CA PRO A 197 10.04 18.92 -7.33
C PRO A 197 9.50 20.25 -6.79
N LEU A 198 8.93 20.27 -5.57
CA LEU A 198 8.41 21.48 -4.94
C LEU A 198 9.49 22.19 -4.10
N VAL A 199 10.45 21.45 -3.55
CA VAL A 199 11.54 21.98 -2.73
C VAL A 199 12.74 22.41 -3.60
N TYR A 200 12.99 21.69 -4.70
CA TYR A 200 14.08 21.93 -5.64
C TYR A 200 13.54 21.96 -7.08
N PRO A 201 12.87 23.05 -7.49
CA PRO A 201 12.24 23.19 -8.81
C PRO A 201 13.23 23.37 -9.96
#